data_AF-A0A9W7KV83-F1
#
_entry.id   AF-A0A9W7KV83-F1
#
_cell.length_a   1.000
_cell.length_b   1.000
_cell.length_c   1.000
_cell.angle_alpha   90.00
_cell.angle_beta   90.00
_cell.angle_gamma   90.00
#
_symmetry.space_group_name_H-M   'P 1'
#
loop_
_entity.id
_entity.type
_entity.pdbx_description
1 polymer ?
#
loop_
_entity_poly.entity_id
_entity_poly.type
_entity_poly.pdbx_seq_one_letter_code
_entity_poly.pdbx_strand_id
1 'polypeptide(L)'
;MPSKNVSPFGFPSSRLILTILVLIGAILKALTPINDAVFVPGAGFSGFWYSFGRIKGMESQGLGDAKDQNYYCFSAGCLAISAHYLDQDFESIAGTALKIQKSWRDGELSRYSVATEFVDTILGDPHCDGPEREEVSRNGSGMVGSSRSSSSSSSSSKSSDSEVEEEWLSHVNVLTTTWYGGVKISVANNRRELREMLLKTSFIPFATGWGGNRDGELDGGFSLLFHPRCRRGIFLPPTLEMLVNILNVNMGFDTVEKLYAEGLKG
;
A
#
# COMPACT_ATOMS: atom_id res chain seq x y z
N MET A 1 43.49 -53.39 -30.89
CA MET A 1 42.99 -52.33 -29.99
C MET A 1 42.10 -51.40 -30.83
N PRO A 2 40.78 -51.30 -30.57
CA PRO A 2 39.93 -50.44 -31.37
C PRO A 2 40.06 -48.99 -30.91
N SER A 3 40.40 -48.12 -31.86
CA SER A 3 40.43 -46.67 -31.69
C SER A 3 39.03 -46.16 -31.39
N LYS A 4 38.84 -45.61 -30.18
CA LYS A 4 37.60 -44.92 -29.81
C LYS A 4 37.58 -43.59 -30.56
N ASN A 5 36.77 -43.52 -31.62
CA ASN A 5 36.41 -42.26 -32.24
C ASN A 5 35.70 -41.39 -31.20
N VAL A 6 36.41 -40.38 -30.70
CA VAL A 6 35.85 -39.33 -29.86
C VAL A 6 35.16 -38.35 -30.82
N SER A 7 33.83 -38.35 -30.80
CA SER A 7 33.01 -37.44 -31.59
C SER A 7 33.37 -35.98 -31.26
N PRO A 8 33.54 -35.10 -32.26
CA PRO A 8 33.88 -33.71 -32.01
C PRO A 8 32.70 -33.00 -31.32
N PHE A 9 33.03 -32.12 -30.38
CA PHE A 9 32.11 -31.24 -29.66
C PHE A 9 31.03 -30.69 -30.60
N GLY A 10 29.79 -31.15 -30.41
CA GLY A 10 28.64 -30.65 -31.15
C GLY A 10 28.43 -29.17 -30.83
N PHE A 11 28.52 -28.31 -31.85
CA PHE A 11 28.17 -26.91 -31.70
C PHE A 11 26.74 -26.79 -31.19
N PRO A 12 26.48 -25.94 -30.18
CA PRO A 12 25.11 -25.72 -29.71
C PRO A 12 24.25 -25.26 -30.88
N SER A 13 23.06 -25.87 -31.02
CA SER A 13 22.13 -25.48 -32.07
C SER A 13 21.84 -23.98 -31.99
N SER A 14 21.64 -23.32 -33.13
CA SER A 14 21.31 -21.89 -33.21
C SER A 14 20.11 -21.50 -32.32
N ARG A 15 19.19 -22.45 -32.07
CA ARG A 15 18.07 -22.31 -31.13
C ARG A 15 18.53 -22.14 -29.69
N LEU A 16 19.52 -22.92 -29.23
CA LEU A 16 20.04 -22.82 -27.86
C LEU A 16 20.73 -21.47 -27.63
N ILE A 17 21.51 -20.99 -28.59
CA ILE A 17 22.18 -19.68 -28.51
C ILE A 17 21.13 -18.57 -28.42
N LEU A 18 20.08 -18.61 -29.25
CA LEU A 18 19.00 -17.62 -29.20
C LEU A 18 18.27 -17.64 -27.84
N THR A 19 17.96 -18.81 -27.29
CA THR A 19 17.33 -18.92 -25.97
C THR A 19 18.23 -18.34 -24.86
N ILE A 20 19.53 -18.63 -24.89
CA ILE A 20 20.48 -18.07 -23.91
C ILE A 20 20.54 -16.54 -24.03
N LEU A 21 20.59 -15.99 -25.25
CA LEU A 21 20.62 -14.54 -25.45
C LEU A 21 19.34 -13.86 -24.98
N VAL A 22 18.17 -14.47 -25.20
CA VAL A 22 16.89 -13.96 -24.68
C VAL A 22 16.87 -13.98 -23.16
N LEU A 23 17.37 -15.05 -22.53
CA LEU A 23 17.46 -15.15 -21.07
C LEU A 23 18.45 -14.12 -20.50
N ILE A 24 19.64 -13.97 -21.09
CA ILE A 24 20.61 -12.95 -20.67
C ILE A 24 20.00 -11.56 -20.84
N GLY A 25 19.33 -11.28 -21.96
CA GLY A 25 18.64 -10.00 -22.18
C GLY A 25 17.56 -9.72 -21.13
N ALA A 26 16.76 -10.73 -20.78
CA ALA A 26 15.76 -10.62 -19.72
C ALA A 26 16.38 -10.38 -18.33
N ILE A 27 17.48 -11.08 -18.01
CA ILE A 27 18.22 -10.91 -16.76
C ILE A 27 18.83 -9.50 -16.71
N LEU A 28 19.50 -9.05 -17.76
CA LEU A 28 20.09 -7.72 -17.83
C LEU A 28 19.03 -6.62 -17.69
N LYS A 29 17.87 -6.78 -18.33
CA LYS A 29 16.73 -5.86 -18.19
C LYS A 29 16.15 -5.85 -16.76
N ALA A 30 16.13 -6.99 -16.08
CA ALA A 30 15.74 -7.05 -14.67
C ALA A 30 16.77 -6.39 -13.73
N LEU A 31 18.03 -6.30 -14.16
CA LEU A 31 19.12 -5.67 -13.39
C LEU A 31 19.23 -4.16 -13.62
N THR A 32 18.67 -3.61 -14.70
CA THR A 32 18.70 -2.16 -14.95
C THR A 32 17.76 -1.44 -14.00
N PRO A 33 18.26 -0.46 -13.21
CA PRO A 33 17.42 0.28 -12.28
C PRO A 33 16.41 1.17 -13.00
N ILE A 34 15.24 1.35 -12.40
CA ILE A 34 14.24 2.32 -12.83
C ILE A 34 14.71 3.70 -12.36
N ASN A 35 15.00 4.59 -13.32
CA ASN A 35 15.65 5.88 -13.03
C ASN A 35 14.73 6.89 -12.34
N ASP A 36 13.43 6.85 -12.66
CA ASP A 36 12.42 7.81 -12.22
C ASP A 36 11.43 7.17 -11.25
N ALA A 37 11.98 6.44 -10.28
CA ALA A 37 11.19 5.73 -9.27
C ALA A 37 11.84 5.73 -7.89
N VAL A 38 10.98 5.67 -6.86
CA VAL A 38 11.35 5.53 -5.45
C VAL A 38 10.81 4.22 -4.91
N PHE A 39 11.70 3.41 -4.33
CA PHE A 39 11.28 2.23 -3.59
C PHE A 39 10.95 2.58 -2.14
N VAL A 40 9.79 2.15 -1.63
CA VAL A 40 9.37 2.36 -0.24
C VAL A 40 8.97 1.03 0.40
N PRO A 41 9.80 0.46 1.29
CA PRO A 41 9.54 -0.82 1.89
C PRO A 41 8.39 -0.76 2.90
N GLY A 42 7.76 -1.91 3.16
CA GLY A 42 6.97 -2.11 4.35
C GLY A 42 7.83 -2.36 5.59
N ALA A 43 7.24 -2.20 6.78
CA ALA A 43 7.70 -2.80 8.05
C ALA A 43 6.61 -2.65 9.12
N GLY A 44 5.37 -2.98 8.76
CA GLY A 44 4.21 -2.85 9.63
C GLY A 44 4.08 -1.46 10.25
N PHE A 45 3.69 -1.37 11.53
CA PHE A 45 3.34 -0.09 12.14
C PHE A 45 4.53 0.87 12.27
N SER A 46 5.69 0.40 12.71
CA SER A 46 6.90 1.25 12.80
C SER A 46 7.37 1.73 11.43
N GLY A 47 7.31 0.86 10.42
CA GLY A 47 7.60 1.17 9.02
C GLY A 47 6.75 2.30 8.46
N PHE A 48 5.45 2.32 8.79
CA PHE A 48 4.52 3.36 8.36
C PHE A 48 4.96 4.73 8.88
N TRP A 49 5.15 4.88 10.20
CA TRP A 49 5.45 6.20 10.80
C TRP A 49 6.78 6.77 10.32
N TYR A 50 7.82 5.94 10.27
CA TYR A 50 9.11 6.38 9.75
C TYR A 50 9.02 6.78 8.27
N SER A 51 8.38 5.96 7.43
CA SER A 51 8.27 6.25 6.00
C SER A 51 7.42 7.49 5.74
N PHE A 52 6.34 7.68 6.50
CA PHE A 52 5.48 8.85 6.38
C PHE A 52 6.24 10.13 6.73
N GLY A 53 7.00 10.13 7.83
CA GLY A 53 7.89 11.24 8.18
C GLY A 53 8.96 11.47 7.11
N ARG A 54 9.54 10.41 6.56
CA ARG A 54 10.56 10.51 5.51
C ARG A 54 10.03 11.17 4.24
N ILE A 55 8.83 10.79 3.79
CA ILE A 55 8.19 11.36 2.59
C ILE A 55 7.91 12.85 2.81
N LYS A 56 7.32 13.23 3.95
CA LYS A 56 7.10 14.65 4.31
C LYS A 56 8.41 15.44 4.44
N GLY A 57 9.46 14.81 4.96
CA GLY A 57 10.80 15.41 5.06
C GLY A 57 11.39 15.73 3.69
N MET A 58 11.27 14.81 2.72
CA MET A 58 11.76 15.02 1.35
C MET A 58 11.10 16.21 0.66
N GLU A 59 9.79 16.39 0.84
CA GLU A 59 9.03 17.55 0.33
C GLU A 59 9.59 18.86 0.91
N SER A 60 9.78 18.92 2.23
CA SER A 60 10.32 20.11 2.91
C SER A 60 11.76 20.48 2.50
N GLN A 61 12.55 19.48 2.09
CA GLN A 61 13.94 19.66 1.65
C GLN A 61 14.06 20.05 0.17
N GLY A 62 12.95 20.15 -0.56
CA GLY A 62 12.95 20.52 -1.98
C GLY A 62 13.60 19.48 -2.90
N LEU A 63 13.58 18.20 -2.52
CA LEU A 63 14.18 17.08 -3.27
C LEU A 63 13.35 16.65 -4.52
N GLY A 64 12.63 17.60 -5.11
CA GLY A 64 11.62 17.41 -6.14
C GLY A 64 10.21 17.36 -5.55
N ASP A 65 9.20 17.59 -6.38
CA ASP A 65 7.82 17.35 -5.97
C ASP A 65 7.68 15.86 -5.67
N ALA A 66 7.40 15.53 -4.41
CA ALA A 66 7.20 14.16 -3.99
C ALA A 66 5.97 13.57 -4.69
N LYS A 67 5.03 14.40 -5.15
CA LYS A 67 3.81 13.96 -5.85
C LYS A 67 4.07 13.53 -7.30
N ASP A 68 5.17 13.97 -7.93
CA ASP A 68 5.52 13.64 -9.33
C ASP A 68 6.31 12.33 -9.48
N GLN A 69 6.63 11.62 -8.38
CA GLN A 69 7.50 10.45 -8.42
C GLN A 69 6.69 9.15 -8.53
N ASN A 70 7.19 8.20 -9.32
CA ASN A 70 6.62 6.86 -9.34
C ASN A 70 7.13 6.06 -8.13
N TYR A 71 6.23 5.67 -7.25
CA TYR A 71 6.55 4.87 -6.08
C TYR A 71 6.33 3.39 -6.36
N TYR A 72 7.29 2.57 -5.92
CA TYR A 72 7.17 1.13 -5.85
C TYR A 72 7.22 0.73 -4.38
N CYS A 73 6.12 0.22 -3.87
CA CYS A 73 5.95 0.07 -2.43
C CYS A 73 5.24 -1.23 -2.08
N PHE A 74 5.31 -1.62 -0.81
CA PHE A 74 4.48 -2.68 -0.27
C PHE A 74 4.05 -2.38 1.17
N SER A 75 2.99 -3.03 1.63
CA SER A 75 2.49 -2.98 3.00
C SER A 75 2.39 -1.52 3.52
N ALA A 76 2.93 -1.27 4.71
CA ALA A 76 2.99 0.06 5.33
C ALA A 76 3.68 1.15 4.48
N GLY A 77 4.58 0.79 3.57
CA GLY A 77 5.22 1.76 2.68
C GLY A 77 4.23 2.39 1.71
N CYS A 78 3.34 1.58 1.12
CA CYS A 78 2.28 2.12 0.25
C CYS A 78 1.28 2.96 1.03
N LEU A 79 0.93 2.54 2.24
CA LEU A 79 0.00 3.30 3.08
C LEU A 79 0.56 4.69 3.44
N ALA A 80 1.87 4.79 3.70
CA ALA A 80 2.53 6.07 3.95
C ALA A 80 2.51 7.00 2.71
N ILE A 81 2.69 6.44 1.51
CA ILE A 81 2.58 7.18 0.25
C ILE A 81 1.15 7.67 0.05
N SER A 82 0.14 6.81 0.26
CA SER A 82 -1.27 7.18 0.15
C SER A 82 -1.64 8.30 1.12
N ALA A 83 -1.20 8.21 2.38
CA ALA A 83 -1.40 9.27 3.37
C ALA A 83 -0.77 10.61 2.93
N HIS A 84 0.40 10.57 2.29
CA HIS A 84 1.04 11.77 1.74
C HIS A 84 0.23 12.38 0.59
N TYR A 85 -0.20 11.59 -0.39
CA TYR A 85 -1.01 12.09 -1.52
C TYR A 85 -2.37 12.65 -1.10
N LEU A 86 -2.96 12.07 -0.06
CA LEU A 86 -4.23 12.52 0.53
C LEU A 86 -4.05 13.66 1.54
N ASP A 87 -2.88 14.30 1.55
CA ASP A 87 -2.51 15.43 2.39
C ASP A 87 -2.88 15.25 3.87
N GLN A 88 -2.78 14.02 4.36
CA GLN A 88 -3.04 13.72 5.77
C GLN A 88 -1.95 14.37 6.64
N ASP A 89 -2.37 14.92 7.78
CA ASP A 89 -1.47 15.43 8.82
C ASP A 89 -1.13 14.34 9.85
N PHE A 90 0.01 14.51 10.53
CA PHE A 90 0.51 13.55 11.49
C PHE A 90 -0.43 13.38 12.68
N GLU A 91 -0.92 14.50 13.23
CA GLU A 91 -1.75 14.56 14.42
C GLU A 91 -3.08 13.84 14.22
N SER A 92 -3.71 14.02 13.06
CA SER A 92 -4.94 13.33 12.65
C SER A 92 -4.75 11.82 12.57
N ILE A 93 -3.72 11.34 11.85
CA ILE A 93 -3.47 9.91 11.71
C ILE A 93 -3.06 9.28 13.05
N ALA A 94 -2.22 9.96 13.83
CA ALA A 94 -1.80 9.50 15.15
C ALA A 94 -2.99 9.42 16.12
N GLY A 95 -3.85 10.43 16.13
CA GLY A 95 -5.09 10.42 16.91
C GLY A 95 -6.02 9.26 16.54
N THR A 96 -6.14 8.96 15.24
CA THR A 96 -6.87 7.79 14.74
C THR A 96 -6.23 6.48 15.20
N ALA A 97 -4.91 6.34 15.07
CA ALA A 97 -4.20 5.14 15.49
C ALA A 97 -4.43 4.83 16.98
N LEU A 98 -4.41 5.86 17.83
CA LEU A 98 -4.72 5.73 19.26
C LEU A 98 -6.17 5.28 19.52
N LYS A 99 -7.14 5.76 18.73
CA LYS A 99 -8.54 5.29 18.81
C LYS A 99 -8.67 3.82 18.44
N ILE A 100 -8.06 3.41 17.32
CA ILE A 100 -8.05 2.02 16.85
C ILE A 100 -7.39 1.10 17.89
N GLN A 101 -6.25 1.51 18.44
CA GLN A 101 -5.55 0.81 19.52
C GLN A 101 -6.44 0.65 20.75
N LYS A 102 -7.17 1.71 21.15
CA LYS A 102 -8.12 1.64 22.27
C LYS A 102 -9.21 0.62 21.98
N SER A 103 -9.89 0.68 20.83
CA SER A 103 -10.95 -0.27 20.48
C SER A 103 -10.44 -1.71 20.39
N TRP A 104 -9.21 -1.93 19.91
CA TRP A 104 -8.60 -3.27 19.96
C TRP A 104 -8.35 -3.75 21.39
N ARG A 105 -7.81 -2.90 22.27
CA ARG A 105 -7.55 -3.23 23.68
C ARG A 105 -8.84 -3.49 24.46
N ASP A 106 -9.90 -2.76 24.14
CA ASP A 106 -11.22 -2.90 24.77
C ASP A 106 -12.00 -4.13 24.24
N GLY A 107 -11.45 -4.82 23.23
CA GLY A 107 -12.06 -6.02 22.62
C GLY A 107 -13.17 -5.71 21.61
N GLU A 108 -13.39 -4.43 21.29
CA GLU A 108 -14.36 -3.97 20.28
C GLU A 108 -13.87 -4.28 18.85
N LEU A 109 -12.54 -4.25 18.65
CA LEU A 109 -11.91 -4.51 17.36
C LEU A 109 -11.07 -5.80 17.40
N SER A 110 -11.31 -6.72 16.48
CA SER A 110 -10.48 -7.91 16.33
C SER A 110 -9.07 -7.52 15.89
N ARG A 111 -8.05 -8.27 16.33
CA ARG A 111 -6.65 -8.08 15.86
C ARG A 111 -6.51 -8.15 14.34
N TYR A 112 -7.36 -8.92 13.66
CA TYR A 112 -7.36 -9.04 12.20
C TYR A 112 -8.08 -7.89 11.49
N SER A 113 -8.82 -7.06 12.23
CA SER A 113 -9.52 -5.90 11.70
C SER A 113 -8.74 -4.60 11.86
N VAL A 114 -7.69 -4.57 12.69
CA VAL A 114 -6.86 -3.38 12.93
C VAL A 114 -6.31 -2.78 11.64
N ALA A 115 -5.73 -3.60 10.77
CA ALA A 115 -5.17 -3.13 9.50
C ALA A 115 -6.25 -2.57 8.57
N THR A 116 -7.42 -3.22 8.52
CA THR A 116 -8.58 -2.76 7.76
C THR A 116 -9.04 -1.39 8.22
N GLU A 117 -9.27 -1.23 9.53
CA GLU A 117 -9.73 0.04 10.11
C GLU A 117 -8.74 1.19 9.85
N PHE A 118 -7.44 0.89 9.95
CA PHE A 118 -6.40 1.90 9.73
C PHE A 118 -6.28 2.31 8.26
N VAL A 119 -6.37 1.36 7.33
CA VAL A 119 -6.40 1.64 5.88
C VAL A 119 -7.65 2.44 5.51
N ASP A 120 -8.81 2.06 6.04
CA ASP A 120 -10.09 2.69 5.74
C ASP A 120 -10.12 4.14 6.23
N THR A 121 -9.54 4.40 7.39
CA THR A 121 -9.45 5.78 7.89
C THR A 121 -8.53 6.65 7.02
N ILE A 122 -7.38 6.12 6.59
CA ILE A 122 -6.42 6.90 5.78
C ILE A 122 -6.96 7.19 4.38
N LEU A 123 -7.62 6.23 3.74
CA LEU A 123 -8.16 6.42 2.39
C LEU A 123 -9.45 7.26 2.36
N GLY A 124 -10.06 7.46 3.53
CA GLY A 124 -11.45 7.87 3.66
C GLY A 124 -12.38 6.72 3.27
N ASP A 125 -13.55 6.62 3.92
CA ASP A 125 -14.50 5.56 3.60
C ASP A 125 -14.96 5.71 2.14
N PRO A 126 -14.63 4.76 1.23
CA PRO A 126 -15.13 4.81 -0.14
C PRO A 126 -16.65 4.57 -0.22
N HIS A 127 -17.33 4.36 0.92
CA HIS A 127 -18.73 3.94 0.99
C HIS A 127 -19.75 5.07 1.23
N CYS A 128 -19.35 6.34 1.38
CA CYS A 128 -20.29 7.41 1.77
C CYS A 128 -21.04 8.12 0.63
N ASP A 129 -20.78 7.84 -0.64
CA ASP A 129 -21.55 8.42 -1.77
C ASP A 129 -22.59 7.44 -2.37
N GLY A 130 -22.82 6.30 -1.70
CA GLY A 130 -24.05 5.56 -1.95
C GLY A 130 -25.23 6.45 -1.56
N PRO A 131 -26.30 6.55 -2.37
CA PRO A 131 -27.48 7.29 -1.94
C PRO A 131 -27.86 6.74 -0.59
N GLU A 132 -27.94 7.60 0.42
CA GLU A 132 -28.54 7.27 1.71
C GLU A 132 -29.74 6.39 1.37
N ARG A 133 -29.66 5.11 1.72
CA ARG A 133 -30.89 4.34 1.83
C ARG A 133 -31.58 5.08 2.95
N GLU A 134 -32.45 6.03 2.58
CA GLU A 134 -33.56 6.46 3.40
C GLU A 134 -34.04 5.16 4.03
N GLU A 135 -33.71 4.96 5.30
CA GLU A 135 -34.36 3.95 6.08
C GLU A 135 -35.82 4.35 5.97
N VAL A 136 -36.55 3.64 5.11
CA VAL A 136 -38.00 3.70 5.01
C VAL A 136 -38.47 3.22 6.37
N SER A 137 -38.50 4.17 7.30
CA SER A 137 -39.16 4.09 8.57
C SER A 137 -40.61 3.88 8.23
N ARG A 138 -40.99 2.61 8.12
CA ARG A 138 -42.37 2.18 8.11
C ARG A 138 -42.94 2.56 9.47
N ASN A 139 -43.42 3.78 9.54
CA ASN A 139 -44.29 4.25 10.61
C ASN A 139 -45.48 3.30 10.74
N GLY A 140 -45.55 2.63 11.89
CA GLY A 140 -46.82 2.31 12.52
C GLY A 140 -47.42 3.59 13.10
N SER A 141 -48.52 4.02 12.48
CA SER A 141 -49.58 4.93 12.93
C SER A 141 -49.42 5.71 14.24
N GLY A 142 -49.43 7.05 14.14
CA GLY A 142 -49.65 7.94 15.29
C GLY A 142 -49.78 9.44 14.95
N MET A 143 -50.95 9.84 14.43
CA MET A 143 -51.59 11.17 14.53
C MET A 143 -50.89 12.47 14.03
N VAL A 144 -51.34 12.90 12.84
CA VAL A 144 -51.86 14.23 12.40
C VAL A 144 -51.25 15.52 12.96
N GLY A 145 -50.63 16.31 12.06
CA GLY A 145 -50.43 17.75 12.26
C GLY A 145 -49.68 18.51 11.15
N SER A 146 -50.43 18.98 10.15
CA SER A 146 -50.23 20.21 9.34
C SER A 146 -48.88 20.57 8.68
N SER A 147 -48.86 20.39 7.35
CA SER A 147 -48.57 21.39 6.30
C SER A 147 -47.39 22.37 6.43
N ARG A 148 -46.36 22.21 5.58
CA ARG A 148 -45.81 23.28 4.73
C ARG A 148 -44.93 22.71 3.62
N SER A 149 -45.30 23.02 2.39
CA SER A 149 -44.64 22.71 1.13
C SER A 149 -43.44 23.62 0.91
N SER A 150 -42.27 23.05 0.61
CA SER A 150 -41.10 23.77 0.11
C SER A 150 -40.40 22.88 -0.92
N SER A 151 -40.76 23.07 -2.18
CA SER A 151 -40.11 22.49 -3.33
C SER A 151 -38.73 23.12 -3.51
N SER A 152 -37.67 22.42 -3.09
CA SER A 152 -36.28 22.75 -3.44
C SER A 152 -35.84 21.84 -4.59
N SER A 153 -35.79 22.43 -5.77
CA SER A 153 -35.18 21.86 -6.97
C SER A 153 -33.66 21.86 -6.81
N SER A 154 -33.10 20.76 -6.33
CA SER A 154 -31.64 20.51 -6.31
C SER A 154 -31.20 20.06 -7.69
N SER A 155 -30.62 20.96 -8.47
CA SER A 155 -29.94 20.67 -9.73
C SER A 155 -28.66 19.88 -9.46
N SER A 156 -28.70 18.58 -9.78
CA SER A 156 -27.53 17.70 -9.80
C SER A 156 -26.57 18.07 -10.93
N SER A 157 -25.63 18.98 -10.64
CA SER A 157 -24.42 19.17 -11.44
C SER A 157 -23.45 18.01 -11.18
N LYS A 158 -23.39 17.07 -12.12
CA LYS A 158 -22.49 15.91 -12.11
C LYS A 158 -21.03 16.30 -12.33
N SER A 159 -20.23 16.15 -11.27
CA SER A 159 -19.01 15.32 -11.22
C SER A 159 -17.94 15.47 -12.32
N SER A 160 -17.42 16.68 -12.57
CA SER A 160 -16.11 16.84 -13.22
C SER A 160 -14.94 16.86 -12.21
N ASP A 161 -15.21 17.09 -10.93
CA ASP A 161 -14.14 17.26 -9.93
C ASP A 161 -13.57 15.92 -9.42
N SER A 162 -14.32 14.82 -9.55
CA SER A 162 -13.87 13.50 -9.07
C SER A 162 -12.79 12.86 -9.95
N GLU A 163 -12.62 13.29 -11.21
CA GLU A 163 -11.65 12.68 -12.14
C GLU A 163 -10.23 13.23 -11.92
N VAL A 164 -10.10 14.45 -11.39
CA VAL A 164 -8.80 15.08 -11.05
C VAL A 164 -8.25 14.54 -9.72
N GLU A 165 -9.12 14.12 -8.80
CA GLU A 165 -8.72 13.70 -7.44
C GLU A 165 -8.00 12.35 -7.36
N GLU A 166 -8.01 11.53 -8.41
CA GLU A 166 -7.44 10.17 -8.40
C GLU A 166 -6.25 9.97 -9.36
N GLU A 167 -5.77 11.02 -10.05
CA GLU A 167 -4.62 10.92 -10.97
C GLU A 167 -3.36 10.36 -10.26
N TRP A 168 -3.19 10.70 -8.98
CA TRP A 168 -2.06 10.25 -8.15
C TRP A 168 -1.98 8.72 -7.99
N LEU A 169 -3.08 7.99 -8.17
CA LEU A 169 -3.07 6.53 -8.09
C LEU A 169 -2.14 5.90 -9.13
N SER A 170 -1.99 6.55 -10.29
CA SER A 170 -1.08 6.10 -11.35
C SER A 170 0.40 6.12 -10.94
N HIS A 171 0.74 6.90 -9.91
CA HIS A 171 2.10 6.98 -9.35
C HIS A 171 2.36 5.96 -8.24
N VAL A 172 1.36 5.18 -7.81
CA VAL A 172 1.50 4.19 -6.72
C VAL A 172 1.49 2.78 -7.27
N ASN A 173 2.67 2.18 -7.40
CA ASN A 173 2.86 0.80 -7.83
C ASN A 173 2.94 -0.11 -6.60
N VAL A 174 1.85 -0.81 -6.31
CA VAL A 174 1.77 -1.74 -5.17
C VAL A 174 2.38 -3.08 -5.54
N LEU A 175 3.31 -3.54 -4.70
CA LEU A 175 3.99 -4.81 -4.82
C LEU A 175 3.32 -5.84 -3.91
N THR A 176 2.88 -6.97 -4.47
CA THR A 176 2.43 -8.14 -3.71
C THR A 176 3.30 -9.35 -4.05
N THR A 177 3.41 -10.28 -3.11
CA THR A 177 4.11 -11.55 -3.36
C THR A 177 3.10 -12.58 -3.86
N THR A 178 3.38 -13.21 -5.00
CA THR A 178 2.56 -14.31 -5.50
C THR A 178 2.82 -15.60 -4.72
N TRP A 179 1.90 -16.55 -4.74
CA TRP A 179 2.06 -17.82 -4.02
C TRP A 179 3.33 -18.61 -4.41
N TYR A 180 3.84 -18.43 -5.64
CA TYR A 180 5.06 -19.06 -6.13
C TYR A 180 6.35 -18.26 -5.83
N GLY A 181 6.24 -17.21 -5.01
CA GLY A 181 7.38 -16.38 -4.57
C GLY A 181 7.81 -15.30 -5.56
N GLY A 182 7.04 -15.05 -6.62
CA GLY A 182 7.28 -13.94 -7.53
C GLY A 182 6.75 -12.61 -6.99
N VAL A 183 7.15 -11.51 -7.63
CA VAL A 183 6.56 -10.18 -7.38
C VAL A 183 5.49 -9.88 -8.41
N LYS A 184 4.32 -9.43 -7.95
CA LYS A 184 3.28 -8.83 -8.79
C LYS A 184 3.27 -7.33 -8.53
N ILE A 185 3.33 -6.56 -9.60
CA ILE A 185 3.25 -5.10 -9.57
C ILE A 185 1.85 -4.72 -10.05
N SER A 186 1.14 -3.89 -9.31
CA SER A 186 -0.24 -3.49 -9.64
C SER A 186 -0.43 -2.00 -9.37
N VAL A 187 -1.31 -1.39 -10.16
CA VAL A 187 -1.70 0.02 -10.06
C VAL A 187 -3.21 0.04 -9.91
N ALA A 188 -3.70 0.79 -8.92
CA ALA A 188 -5.13 0.88 -8.65
C ALA A 188 -5.78 1.92 -9.56
N ASN A 189 -7.00 1.63 -10.03
CA ASN A 189 -7.78 2.56 -10.85
C ASN A 189 -8.68 3.49 -10.01
N ASN A 190 -8.86 3.18 -8.73
CA ASN A 190 -9.66 3.96 -7.78
C ASN A 190 -9.27 3.61 -6.33
N ARG A 191 -9.67 4.43 -5.36
CA ARG A 191 -9.36 4.19 -3.93
C ARG A 191 -9.85 2.85 -3.39
N ARG A 192 -10.99 2.32 -3.87
CA ARG A 192 -11.49 1.01 -3.45
C ARG A 192 -10.56 -0.12 -3.90
N GLU A 193 -10.04 -0.05 -5.12
CA GLU A 193 -9.05 -1.01 -5.60
C GLU A 193 -7.73 -0.88 -4.83
N LEU A 194 -7.28 0.36 -4.57
CA LEU A 194 -6.09 0.62 -3.76
C LEU A 194 -6.24 0.02 -2.35
N ARG A 195 -7.39 0.21 -1.70
CA ARG A 195 -7.72 -0.40 -0.41
C ARG A 195 -7.54 -1.92 -0.44
N GLU A 196 -8.09 -2.59 -1.45
CA GLU A 196 -7.93 -4.04 -1.58
C GLU A 196 -6.46 -4.45 -1.78
N MET A 197 -5.71 -3.70 -2.59
CA MET A 197 -4.28 -3.94 -2.78
C MET A 197 -3.48 -3.74 -1.49
N LEU A 198 -3.73 -2.67 -0.73
CA LEU A 198 -3.09 -2.37 0.57
C LEU A 198 -3.32 -3.49 1.58
N LEU A 199 -4.53 -4.04 1.64
CA LEU A 199 -4.86 -5.16 2.52
C LEU A 199 -4.22 -6.49 2.07
N LYS A 200 -4.01 -6.68 0.76
CA LYS A 200 -3.28 -7.84 0.24
C LYS A 200 -1.79 -7.75 0.54
N THR A 201 -1.18 -6.59 0.27
CA THR A 201 0.27 -6.39 0.47
C THR A 201 0.69 -6.32 1.94
N SER A 202 -0.26 -6.22 2.88
CA SER A 202 -0.04 -6.31 4.34
C SER A 202 -0.45 -7.66 4.94
N PHE A 203 -0.87 -8.62 4.13
CA PHE A 203 -1.32 -9.93 4.59
C PHE A 203 -0.14 -10.85 4.96
N ILE A 204 0.04 -11.05 6.25
CA ILE A 204 0.99 -12.00 6.83
C ILE A 204 0.16 -13.12 7.47
N PRO A 205 0.26 -14.37 6.97
CA PRO A 205 -0.49 -15.49 7.51
C PRO A 205 -0.37 -15.58 9.04
N PHE A 206 -1.51 -15.70 9.72
CA PHE A 206 -1.66 -15.81 11.18
C PHE A 206 -1.26 -14.58 12.02
N ALA A 207 -0.60 -13.57 11.43
CA ALA A 207 -0.28 -12.32 12.11
C ALA A 207 -1.35 -11.26 11.86
N THR A 208 -1.61 -10.94 10.59
CA THR A 208 -2.57 -9.87 10.21
C THR A 208 -3.88 -10.41 9.65
N GLY A 209 -3.96 -11.71 9.36
CA GLY A 209 -5.20 -12.35 8.94
C GLY A 209 -5.27 -13.84 9.25
N TRP A 210 -6.47 -14.41 9.09
CA TRP A 210 -6.72 -15.84 9.27
C TRP A 210 -6.57 -16.58 7.94
N GLY A 211 -5.81 -17.68 7.93
CA GLY A 211 -5.63 -18.54 6.75
C GLY A 211 -4.26 -18.45 6.08
N GLY A 212 -4.06 -19.27 5.05
CA GLY A 212 -2.77 -19.45 4.37
C GLY A 212 -2.51 -18.51 3.19
N ASN A 213 -3.55 -17.95 2.57
CA ASN A 213 -3.42 -16.88 1.56
C ASN A 213 -4.69 -16.04 1.51
N ARG A 214 -4.57 -14.82 0.99
CA ARG A 214 -5.69 -13.98 0.58
C ARG A 214 -5.61 -13.84 -0.94
N ASP A 215 -6.49 -14.52 -1.66
CA ASP A 215 -6.56 -14.52 -3.13
C ASP A 215 -5.27 -15.01 -3.84
N GLY A 216 -4.48 -15.86 -3.20
CA GLY A 216 -3.20 -16.35 -3.77
C GLY A 216 -2.03 -15.36 -3.69
N GLU A 217 -2.18 -14.29 -2.92
CA GLU A 217 -1.15 -13.27 -2.68
C GLU A 217 -0.79 -13.18 -1.18
N LEU A 218 0.43 -12.71 -0.92
CA LEU A 218 1.03 -12.50 0.41
C LEU A 218 1.65 -11.11 0.50
N ASP A 219 2.07 -10.72 1.72
CA ASP A 219 2.82 -9.49 1.97
C ASP A 219 3.99 -9.31 0.97
N GLY A 220 4.13 -8.10 0.45
CA GLY A 220 5.15 -7.80 -0.58
C GLY A 220 6.57 -8.09 -0.12
N GLY A 221 6.85 -8.09 1.19
CA GLY A 221 8.15 -8.40 1.75
C GLY A 221 8.65 -9.82 1.49
N PHE A 222 7.76 -10.79 1.22
CA PHE A 222 8.15 -12.16 0.92
C PHE A 222 8.86 -12.33 -0.44
N SER A 223 8.77 -11.33 -1.33
CA SER A 223 9.42 -11.32 -2.65
C SER A 223 10.54 -10.27 -2.77
N LEU A 224 11.10 -9.80 -1.65
CA LEU A 224 12.08 -8.69 -1.61
C LEU A 224 13.26 -8.86 -2.58
N LEU A 225 13.73 -10.10 -2.81
CA LEU A 225 14.81 -10.40 -3.75
C LEU A 225 14.44 -10.18 -5.23
N PHE A 226 13.15 -10.16 -5.54
CA PHE A 226 12.60 -9.98 -6.88
C PHE A 226 12.03 -8.58 -7.11
N HIS A 227 12.07 -7.70 -6.11
CA HIS A 227 11.57 -6.32 -6.25
C HIS A 227 12.36 -5.56 -7.31
N PRO A 228 11.70 -4.63 -8.04
CA PRO A 228 12.39 -3.78 -8.99
C PRO A 228 13.45 -2.94 -8.28
N ARG A 229 14.60 -2.76 -8.93
CA ARG A 229 15.65 -1.87 -8.43
C ARG A 229 15.29 -0.44 -8.79
N CYS A 230 14.97 0.38 -7.80
CA CYS A 230 14.80 1.82 -8.00
C CYS A 230 16.14 2.54 -7.75
N ARG A 231 16.39 3.64 -8.47
CA ARG A 231 17.58 4.47 -8.24
C ARG A 231 17.58 5.12 -6.86
N ARG A 232 16.39 5.44 -6.35
CA ARG A 232 16.15 6.01 -5.02
C ARG A 232 15.33 5.04 -4.18
N GLY A 233 15.56 5.05 -2.87
CA GLY A 233 14.77 4.26 -1.94
C GLY A 233 14.72 4.89 -0.55
N ILE A 234 13.59 4.73 0.12
CA ILE A 234 13.44 5.03 1.55
C ILE A 234 13.92 3.80 2.30
N PHE A 235 15.07 3.90 2.95
CA PHE A 235 15.61 2.81 3.76
C PHE A 235 15.21 3.01 5.22
N LEU A 236 14.66 1.95 5.81
CA LEU A 236 14.34 1.92 7.23
C LEU A 236 15.63 1.74 8.04
N PRO A 237 15.80 2.46 9.17
CA PRO A 237 17.00 2.33 9.97
C PRO A 237 16.95 0.96 10.68
N PRO A 238 18.06 0.21 10.74
CA PRO A 238 18.09 -1.13 11.33
C PRO A 238 18.17 -1.06 12.87
N THR A 239 17.25 -0.33 13.50
CA THR A 239 17.19 -0.19 14.96
C THR A 239 16.32 -1.30 15.56
N LEU A 240 16.63 -1.68 16.80
CA LEU A 240 15.81 -2.64 17.54
C LEU A 240 14.37 -2.12 17.70
N GLU A 241 14.22 -0.81 17.89
CA GLU A 241 12.92 -0.15 18.02
C GLU A 241 12.06 -0.30 16.77
N MET A 242 12.64 -0.18 15.57
CA MET A 242 11.91 -0.48 14.32
C MET A 242 11.43 -1.93 14.30
N LEU A 243 12.31 -2.89 14.65
CA LEU A 243 12.03 -4.33 14.58
C LEU A 243 10.95 -4.79 15.57
N VAL A 244 11.05 -4.39 16.85
CA VAL A 244 10.09 -4.82 17.88
C VAL A 244 8.69 -4.24 17.66
N ASN A 245 8.61 -3.13 16.94
CA ASN A 245 7.35 -2.43 16.68
C ASN A 245 6.72 -2.72 15.32
N ILE A 246 7.27 -3.66 14.53
CA ILE A 246 6.70 -4.02 13.21
C ILE A 246 5.23 -4.46 13.37
N LEU A 247 4.93 -5.33 14.34
CA LEU A 247 3.58 -5.86 14.57
C LEU A 247 2.92 -5.31 15.84
N ASN A 248 3.51 -4.27 16.45
CA ASN A 248 3.02 -3.73 17.71
C ASN A 248 1.88 -2.72 17.45
N VAL A 249 0.64 -3.19 17.52
CA VAL A 249 -0.56 -2.32 17.49
C VAL A 249 -0.59 -1.37 18.70
N ASN A 250 0.08 -1.73 19.81
CA ASN A 250 0.07 -1.00 21.06
C ASN A 250 1.20 0.04 21.19
N MET A 251 1.62 0.68 20.09
CA MET A 251 2.64 1.73 20.19
C MET A 251 2.09 2.96 20.93
N GLY A 252 2.88 3.48 21.87
CA GLY A 252 2.56 4.75 22.52
C GLY A 252 2.77 5.93 21.58
N PHE A 253 2.09 7.04 21.86
CA PHE A 253 2.22 8.27 21.07
C PHE A 253 3.69 8.74 20.97
N ASP A 254 4.45 8.70 22.07
CA ASP A 254 5.87 9.08 22.09
C ASP A 254 6.71 8.26 21.10
N THR A 255 6.43 6.95 20.96
CA THR A 255 7.12 6.08 19.99
C THR A 255 6.73 6.44 18.56
N VAL A 256 5.44 6.70 18.32
CA VAL A 256 4.92 7.14 17.02
C VAL A 256 5.56 8.46 16.60
N GLU A 257 5.55 9.46 17.48
CA GLU A 257 6.14 10.78 17.27
C GLU A 257 7.64 10.67 17.01
N LYS A 258 8.36 9.89 17.82
CA LYS A 258 9.79 9.67 17.64
C LYS A 258 10.13 9.08 16.27
N LEU A 259 9.44 8.01 15.85
CA LEU A 259 9.68 7.36 14.56
C LEU A 259 9.38 8.30 13.39
N TYR A 260 8.28 9.06 13.47
CA TYR A 260 7.93 10.07 12.49
C TYR A 260 8.98 11.18 12.41
N ALA A 261 9.43 11.71 13.56
CA ALA A 261 10.45 12.74 13.64
C ALA A 261 11.84 12.27 13.16
N GLU A 262 12.17 11.00 13.36
CA GLU A 262 13.37 10.39 12.77
C GLU A 262 13.26 10.33 11.25
N GLY A 263 12.09 9.94 10.72
CA GLY A 263 11.80 9.96 9.29
C GLY A 263 12.01 11.34 8.66
N LEU A 264 11.48 12.40 9.29
CA LEU A 264 11.60 13.79 8.82
C LEU A 264 13.06 14.26 8.64
N LYS A 265 13.99 13.74 9.45
CA LYS A 265 15.41 14.15 9.46
C LYS A 265 16.27 13.38 8.46
N GLY A 266 15.84 12.17 8.07
CA GLY A 266 16.59 11.32 7.14
C GLY A 266 16.83 12.01 5.82
#